data_AF-A0A7G9L079-F1
#
_entry.id   AF-A0A7G9L079-F1
#
_cell.length_a   1.000
_cell.length_b   1.000
_cell.length_c   1.000
_cell.angle_alpha   90.00
_cell.angle_beta   90.00
_cell.angle_gamma   90.00
#
_symmetry.space_group_name_H-M   'P 1'
#
loop_
_entity.id
_entity.type
_entity.pdbx_description
1 polymer ?
#
loop_
_entity_poly.entity_id
_entity_poly.type
_entity_poly.pdbx_seq_one_letter_code
_entity_poly.pdbx_strand_id
1 'polypeptide(L)'
;MAASALTPGGDYLLNAACQHFNRHFQNPELKFTEKFAANIDWRPSLHFRTPSHSIVAAQIGEAVFPEILRRRRGSLMRSALPLTVFCVCPLEEYQNNPEEAEDLRDNGFGLITISANGGCQLQYDAVPLQHIIQLEEVELEFDGLPKKLRQRLADSYRAYSGDPLAGVRDVTEVFEEIINKAAATARRKGWITATQEAQGLANVLQTMENRPPMNQKRQTIAAARGFTHKYRNFNHHPPAEARARARRFRECRHAFLEGLKQIRDFREDMAEVGLKFRY
;
A
#
# COMPACT_ATOMS: atom_id res chain seq x y z
N MET A 1 -29.04 -34.32 -31.90
CA MET A 1 -27.73 -33.70 -31.62
C MET A 1 -27.93 -32.21 -31.53
N ALA A 2 -27.93 -31.65 -30.32
CA ALA A 2 -28.10 -30.20 -30.13
C ALA A 2 -26.81 -29.51 -30.59
N ALA A 3 -26.93 -28.56 -31.52
CA ALA A 3 -25.82 -27.72 -31.94
C ALA A 3 -25.34 -26.92 -30.73
N SER A 4 -24.09 -27.16 -30.31
CA SER A 4 -23.39 -26.35 -29.33
C SER A 4 -23.23 -24.94 -29.92
N ALA A 5 -24.16 -24.05 -29.59
CA ALA A 5 -24.05 -22.65 -29.98
C ALA A 5 -22.73 -22.10 -29.41
N LEU A 6 -21.87 -21.59 -30.29
CA LEU A 6 -20.64 -20.92 -29.89
C LEU A 6 -21.03 -19.72 -29.03
N THR A 7 -20.72 -19.79 -27.73
CA THR A 7 -20.89 -18.65 -26.83
C THR A 7 -19.98 -17.52 -27.32
N PRO A 8 -20.47 -16.28 -27.50
CA PRO A 8 -19.61 -15.14 -27.80
C PRO A 8 -18.44 -15.06 -26.82
N GLY A 9 -17.24 -14.68 -27.29
CA GLY A 9 -16.02 -14.68 -26.48
C GLY A 9 -16.18 -13.94 -25.14
N GLY A 10 -16.91 -12.82 -25.14
CA GLY A 10 -17.21 -12.07 -23.93
C GLY A 10 -18.08 -12.82 -22.91
N ASP A 11 -19.09 -13.55 -23.35
CA ASP A 11 -19.98 -14.34 -22.48
C ASP A 11 -19.25 -15.54 -21.87
N TYR A 12 -18.34 -16.14 -22.64
CA TYR A 12 -17.46 -17.19 -22.15
C TYR A 12 -16.56 -16.70 -21.01
N LEU A 13 -15.88 -15.56 -21.22
CA LEU A 13 -15.03 -14.96 -20.19
C LEU A 13 -15.84 -14.58 -18.94
N LEU A 14 -17.04 -14.02 -19.13
CA LEU A 14 -17.92 -13.65 -18.04
C LEU A 14 -18.35 -14.85 -17.20
N ASN A 15 -18.76 -15.95 -17.83
CA ASN A 15 -19.18 -17.16 -17.13
C ASN A 15 -18.05 -17.77 -16.31
N ALA A 16 -16.85 -17.87 -16.87
CA ALA A 16 -15.67 -18.36 -16.17
C ALA A 16 -15.28 -17.45 -15.00
N ALA A 17 -15.32 -16.12 -15.19
CA ALA A 17 -15.10 -15.15 -14.11
C ALA A 17 -16.13 -15.32 -12.96
N CYS A 18 -17.42 -15.46 -13.29
CA CYS A 18 -18.47 -15.69 -12.29
C CYS A 18 -18.20 -16.95 -11.46
N GLN A 19 -17.81 -18.06 -12.10
CA GLN A 19 -17.46 -19.30 -11.40
C GLN A 19 -16.25 -19.09 -10.47
N HIS A 20 -15.22 -18.38 -10.93
CA HIS A 20 -14.06 -18.04 -10.11
C HIS A 20 -14.49 -17.22 -8.88
N PHE A 21 -15.20 -16.11 -9.05
CA PHE A 21 -15.60 -15.26 -7.93
C PHE A 21 -16.54 -15.97 -6.97
N ASN A 22 -17.50 -16.77 -7.46
CA ASN A 22 -18.37 -17.57 -6.61
C ASN A 22 -17.59 -18.55 -5.72
N ARG A 23 -16.59 -19.22 -6.30
CA ARG A 23 -15.73 -20.16 -5.57
C ARG A 23 -14.87 -19.47 -4.52
N HIS A 24 -14.28 -18.33 -4.85
CA HIS A 24 -13.30 -17.66 -3.99
C HIS A 24 -13.93 -16.72 -2.95
N PHE A 25 -15.16 -16.22 -3.18
CA PHE A 25 -15.81 -15.23 -2.32
C PHE A 25 -17.12 -15.72 -1.69
N GLN A 26 -17.27 -17.04 -1.49
CA GLN A 26 -18.40 -17.66 -0.79
C GLN A 26 -19.77 -17.40 -1.45
N ASN A 27 -19.86 -17.53 -2.77
CA ASN A 27 -21.08 -17.28 -3.57
C ASN A 27 -21.73 -15.92 -3.28
N PRO A 28 -21.04 -14.80 -3.56
CA PRO A 28 -21.58 -13.48 -3.33
C PRO A 28 -22.75 -13.18 -4.29
N GLU A 29 -23.58 -12.21 -3.92
CA GLU A 29 -24.59 -11.65 -4.83
C GLU A 29 -23.91 -10.82 -5.93
N LEU A 30 -23.73 -11.41 -7.11
CA LEU A 30 -23.12 -10.76 -8.27
C LEU A 30 -24.10 -9.79 -8.94
N LYS A 31 -23.65 -8.56 -9.18
CA LYS A 31 -24.37 -7.52 -9.92
C LYS A 31 -23.63 -7.22 -11.22
N PHE A 32 -24.37 -7.00 -12.31
CA PHE A 32 -23.81 -6.92 -13.65
C PHE A 32 -24.08 -5.56 -14.28
N THR A 33 -23.05 -4.92 -14.83
CA THR A 33 -23.17 -3.65 -15.58
C THR A 33 -23.85 -2.51 -14.79
N GLU A 34 -23.86 -2.60 -13.47
CA GLU A 34 -24.44 -1.62 -12.55
C GLU A 34 -23.37 -0.69 -11.97
N LYS A 35 -23.80 0.51 -11.56
CA LYS A 35 -22.95 1.40 -10.77
C LYS A 35 -22.94 0.91 -9.32
N PHE A 36 -21.76 0.79 -8.73
CA PHE A 36 -21.61 0.48 -7.31
C PHE A 36 -21.47 1.72 -6.41
N ALA A 37 -21.25 2.91 -7.01
CA ALA A 37 -21.14 4.18 -6.33
C ALA A 37 -21.62 5.34 -7.22
N ALA A 38 -22.26 6.35 -6.62
CA ALA A 38 -22.81 7.49 -7.36
C ALA A 38 -21.71 8.41 -7.94
N ASN A 39 -20.57 8.53 -7.24
CA ASN A 39 -19.45 9.38 -7.63
C ASN A 39 -18.46 8.71 -8.61
N ILE A 40 -18.71 7.47 -9.00
CA ILE A 40 -17.86 6.71 -9.93
C ILE A 40 -18.65 6.47 -11.20
N ASP A 41 -18.20 7.09 -12.30
CA ASP A 41 -18.82 6.95 -13.62
C ASP A 41 -18.24 5.76 -14.39
N TRP A 42 -18.22 4.60 -13.74
CA TRP A 42 -17.83 3.32 -14.31
C TRP A 42 -18.85 2.26 -13.92
N ARG A 43 -19.20 1.41 -14.88
CA ARG A 43 -20.06 0.25 -14.72
C ARG A 43 -19.21 -0.98 -15.03
N PRO A 44 -18.66 -1.67 -14.01
CA PRO A 44 -17.88 -2.89 -14.24
C PRO A 44 -18.74 -3.96 -14.90
N SER A 45 -18.09 -4.92 -15.57
CA SER A 45 -18.77 -6.09 -16.11
C SER A 45 -19.51 -6.84 -15.01
N LEU A 46 -18.88 -7.00 -13.84
CA LEU A 46 -19.54 -7.45 -12.61
C LEU A 46 -18.96 -6.78 -11.37
N HIS A 47 -19.76 -6.71 -10.30
CA HIS A 47 -19.28 -6.34 -8.98
C HIS A 47 -20.12 -6.97 -7.87
N PHE A 48 -19.58 -7.01 -6.66
CA PHE A 48 -20.28 -7.47 -5.47
C PHE A 48 -19.68 -6.87 -4.20
N ARG A 49 -20.39 -7.03 -3.08
CA ARG A 49 -19.88 -6.66 -1.75
C ARG A 49 -19.45 -7.92 -1.00
N THR A 50 -18.26 -7.88 -0.41
CA THR A 50 -17.79 -8.93 0.48
C THR A 50 -18.47 -8.82 1.86
N PRO A 51 -18.46 -9.88 2.68
CA PRO A 51 -18.90 -9.81 4.08
C PRO A 51 -18.15 -8.76 4.92
N SER A 52 -16.93 -8.38 4.52
CA SER A 52 -16.14 -7.31 5.14
C SER A 52 -16.51 -5.91 4.66
N HIS A 53 -17.62 -5.75 3.93
CA HIS A 53 -18.09 -4.51 3.30
C HIS A 53 -17.11 -3.90 2.29
N SER A 54 -16.20 -4.70 1.73
CA SER A 54 -15.36 -4.28 0.60
C SER A 54 -16.09 -4.52 -0.71
N ILE A 55 -15.83 -3.68 -1.71
CA ILE A 55 -16.38 -3.84 -3.05
C ILE A 55 -15.32 -4.53 -3.91
N VAL A 56 -15.69 -5.65 -4.50
CA VAL A 56 -14.91 -6.27 -5.56
C VAL A 56 -15.61 -5.95 -6.87
N ALA A 57 -14.89 -5.39 -7.84
CA ALA A 57 -15.37 -5.09 -9.16
C ALA A 57 -14.44 -5.71 -10.21
N ALA A 58 -14.99 -6.25 -11.29
CA ALA A 58 -14.20 -6.83 -12.36
C ALA A 58 -14.58 -6.24 -13.71
N GLN A 59 -13.56 -5.83 -14.47
CA GLN A 59 -13.70 -5.54 -15.89
C GLN A 59 -13.30 -6.79 -16.67
N ILE A 60 -14.25 -7.34 -17.40
CA ILE A 60 -14.04 -8.50 -18.26
C ILE A 60 -13.95 -8.01 -19.70
N GLY A 61 -12.94 -8.45 -20.44
CA GLY A 61 -12.71 -8.07 -21.82
C GLY A 61 -11.52 -8.78 -22.44
N GLU A 62 -11.19 -8.39 -23.67
CA GLU A 62 -10.12 -9.02 -24.45
C GLU A 62 -8.76 -8.34 -24.28
N ALA A 63 -8.64 -7.30 -23.46
CA ALA A 63 -7.38 -6.59 -23.21
C ALA A 63 -6.87 -6.85 -21.79
N VAL A 64 -5.55 -6.93 -21.60
CA VAL A 64 -4.93 -7.06 -20.27
C VAL A 64 -5.27 -5.86 -19.41
N PHE A 65 -5.09 -4.65 -19.94
CA PHE A 65 -5.41 -3.41 -19.26
C PHE A 65 -6.46 -2.59 -20.05
N PRO A 66 -7.76 -2.81 -19.79
CA PRO A 66 -8.83 -2.11 -20.49
C PRO A 66 -8.75 -0.58 -20.37
N GLU A 67 -8.89 0.12 -21.49
CA GLU A 67 -8.83 1.59 -21.58
C GLU A 67 -9.80 2.30 -20.64
N ILE A 68 -10.96 1.69 -20.35
CA ILE A 68 -11.92 2.25 -19.38
C ILE A 68 -11.31 2.35 -17.99
N LEU A 69 -10.49 1.39 -17.57
CA LEU A 69 -9.83 1.43 -16.27
C LEU A 69 -8.71 2.46 -16.24
N ARG A 70 -7.94 2.61 -17.33
CA ARG A 70 -6.94 3.69 -17.46
C ARG A 70 -7.58 5.06 -17.28
N ARG A 71 -8.68 5.33 -17.99
CA ARG A 71 -9.41 6.62 -17.90
C ARG A 71 -10.06 6.85 -16.54
N ARG A 72 -10.55 5.79 -15.91
CA ARG A 72 -11.31 5.90 -14.65
C ARG A 72 -10.45 5.75 -13.41
N ARG A 73 -9.18 5.33 -13.52
CA ARG A 73 -8.24 5.14 -12.41
C ARG A 73 -8.28 6.29 -11.40
N GLY A 74 -8.12 7.53 -11.85
CA GLY A 74 -8.12 8.69 -10.95
C GLY A 74 -9.42 8.81 -10.12
N SER A 75 -10.58 8.49 -10.71
CA SER A 75 -11.85 8.49 -9.99
C SER A 75 -11.99 7.30 -9.03
N LEU A 76 -11.47 6.13 -9.41
CA LEU A 76 -11.49 4.92 -8.58
C LEU A 76 -10.59 5.08 -7.35
N MET A 77 -9.40 5.65 -7.53
CA MET A 77 -8.45 5.92 -6.44
C MET A 77 -8.97 6.95 -5.43
N ARG A 78 -9.74 7.95 -5.88
CA ARG A 78 -10.36 8.96 -4.99
C ARG A 78 -11.61 8.45 -4.27
N SER A 79 -12.03 7.22 -4.55
CA SER A 79 -13.17 6.62 -3.86
C SER A 79 -12.88 6.43 -2.37
N ALA A 80 -13.82 6.83 -1.52
CA ALA A 80 -13.76 6.52 -0.09
C ALA A 80 -14.14 5.05 0.21
N LEU A 81 -14.61 4.31 -0.81
CA LEU A 81 -15.03 2.93 -0.67
C LEU A 81 -13.82 2.01 -0.74
N PRO A 82 -13.73 0.98 0.13
CA PRO A 82 -12.72 -0.04 0.01
C PRO A 82 -12.96 -0.87 -1.26
N LEU A 83 -12.24 -0.54 -2.33
CA LEU A 83 -12.49 -1.04 -3.68
C LEU A 83 -11.31 -1.85 -4.18
N THR A 84 -11.59 -3.09 -4.56
CA THR A 84 -10.64 -4.01 -5.18
C THR A 84 -11.10 -4.24 -6.62
N VAL A 85 -10.21 -4.00 -7.58
CA VAL A 85 -10.56 -4.10 -9.01
C VAL A 85 -9.72 -5.16 -9.69
N PHE A 86 -10.39 -6.07 -10.41
CA PHE A 86 -9.77 -7.09 -11.24
C PHE A 86 -9.99 -6.80 -12.73
N CYS A 87 -8.99 -7.10 -13.53
CA CYS A 87 -9.15 -7.34 -14.96
C CYS A 87 -9.23 -8.83 -15.22
N VAL A 88 -10.12 -9.22 -16.11
CA VAL A 88 -10.26 -10.60 -16.56
C VAL A 88 -10.10 -10.61 -18.08
N CYS A 89 -9.09 -11.33 -18.57
CA CYS A 89 -8.78 -11.43 -20.00
C CYS A 89 -8.39 -12.86 -20.41
N PRO A 90 -8.31 -13.18 -21.71
CA PRO A 90 -7.73 -14.43 -22.19
C PRO A 90 -6.26 -14.60 -21.78
N LEU A 91 -5.84 -15.84 -21.51
CA LEU A 91 -4.44 -16.14 -21.18
C LEU A 91 -3.47 -15.75 -22.32
N GLU A 92 -3.88 -15.93 -23.56
CA GLU A 92 -3.10 -15.55 -24.74
C GLU A 92 -2.80 -14.05 -24.77
N GLU A 93 -3.78 -13.22 -24.40
CA GLU A 93 -3.60 -11.77 -24.36
C GLU A 93 -2.54 -11.35 -23.33
N TYR A 94 -2.58 -11.95 -22.14
CA TYR A 94 -1.55 -11.73 -21.12
C TYR A 94 -0.15 -12.15 -21.59
N GLN A 95 -0.04 -13.29 -22.27
CA GLN A 95 1.24 -13.79 -22.77
C GLN A 95 1.84 -12.88 -23.85
N ASN A 96 0.98 -12.27 -24.67
CA ASN A 96 1.40 -11.36 -25.75
C ASN A 96 1.72 -9.95 -25.26
N ASN A 97 1.20 -9.52 -24.10
CA ASN A 97 1.31 -8.16 -23.60
C ASN A 97 1.81 -8.08 -22.13
N PRO A 98 3.03 -8.57 -21.83
CA PRO A 98 3.57 -8.57 -20.47
C PRO A 98 3.76 -7.15 -19.89
N GLU A 99 4.13 -6.17 -20.71
CA GLU A 99 4.29 -4.78 -20.28
C GLU A 99 2.97 -4.15 -19.82
N GLU A 100 1.85 -4.45 -20.51
CA GLU A 100 0.53 -4.00 -20.06
C GLU A 100 0.11 -4.64 -18.73
N ALA A 101 0.52 -5.89 -18.51
CA ALA A 101 0.26 -6.58 -17.25
C ALA A 101 1.04 -5.93 -16.10
N GLU A 102 2.30 -5.56 -16.33
CA GLU A 102 3.10 -4.81 -15.35
C GLU A 102 2.48 -3.45 -15.04
N ASP A 103 2.07 -2.67 -16.06
CA ASP A 103 1.37 -1.40 -15.85
C ASP A 103 0.07 -1.61 -15.06
N LEU A 104 -0.75 -2.62 -15.41
CA LEU A 104 -1.95 -2.96 -14.66
C LEU A 104 -1.67 -3.24 -13.18
N ARG A 105 -0.61 -4.02 -12.89
CA ARG A 105 -0.19 -4.36 -11.54
C ARG A 105 0.30 -3.14 -10.76
N ASP A 106 1.08 -2.28 -11.40
CA ASP A 106 1.61 -1.04 -10.80
C ASP A 106 0.48 -0.03 -10.51
N ASN A 107 -0.62 -0.13 -11.25
CA ASN A 107 -1.88 0.57 -10.99
C ASN A 107 -2.72 -0.08 -9.86
N GLY A 108 -2.21 -1.16 -9.24
CA GLY A 108 -2.78 -1.91 -8.12
C GLY A 108 -4.02 -2.74 -8.46
N PHE A 109 -4.31 -2.92 -9.75
CA PHE A 109 -5.37 -3.79 -10.22
C PHE A 109 -4.89 -5.25 -10.24
N GLY A 110 -5.78 -6.19 -9.94
CA GLY A 110 -5.49 -7.62 -10.04
C GLY A 110 -5.76 -8.14 -11.44
N LEU A 111 -5.16 -9.27 -11.79
CA LEU A 111 -5.34 -9.91 -13.10
C LEU A 111 -5.72 -11.38 -12.95
N ILE A 112 -6.82 -11.73 -13.60
CA ILE A 112 -7.27 -13.11 -13.79
C ILE A 112 -7.21 -13.42 -15.28
N THR A 113 -6.53 -14.49 -15.64
CA THR A 113 -6.50 -14.97 -17.03
C THR A 113 -7.36 -16.20 -17.19
N ILE A 114 -8.02 -16.31 -18.35
CA ILE A 114 -8.85 -17.46 -18.71
C ILE A 114 -8.23 -18.19 -19.89
N SER A 115 -7.92 -19.48 -19.73
CA SER A 115 -7.43 -20.33 -20.81
C SER A 115 -8.57 -20.81 -21.72
N ALA A 116 -8.24 -21.31 -22.91
CA ALA A 116 -9.22 -21.79 -23.90
C ALA A 116 -10.12 -22.95 -23.41
N ASN A 117 -9.74 -23.65 -22.34
CA ASN A 117 -10.53 -24.71 -21.71
C ASN A 117 -11.41 -24.21 -20.54
N GLY A 118 -11.38 -22.91 -20.23
CA GLY A 118 -12.20 -22.27 -19.20
C GLY A 118 -11.52 -22.20 -17.84
N GLY A 119 -10.27 -22.66 -17.75
CA GLY A 119 -9.46 -22.54 -16.56
C GLY A 119 -9.18 -21.09 -16.22
N CYS A 120 -9.56 -20.67 -15.01
CA CYS A 120 -9.21 -19.36 -14.47
C CYS A 120 -7.92 -19.46 -13.65
N GLN A 121 -6.96 -18.59 -13.92
CA GLN A 121 -5.72 -18.46 -13.16
C GLN A 121 -5.57 -17.02 -12.67
N LEU A 122 -5.34 -16.85 -11.37
CA LEU A 122 -4.93 -15.57 -10.80
C LEU A 122 -3.45 -15.36 -11.08
N GLN A 123 -3.09 -14.31 -11.83
CA GLN A 123 -1.70 -13.97 -12.12
C GLN A 123 -1.11 -13.12 -10.98
N TYR A 124 -1.87 -12.12 -10.53
CA TYR A 124 -1.56 -11.32 -9.34
C TYR A 124 -2.86 -10.83 -8.70
N ASP A 125 -2.82 -10.73 -7.37
CA ASP A 125 -3.94 -10.26 -6.58
C ASP A 125 -4.11 -8.74 -6.71
N ALA A 126 -5.32 -8.26 -6.47
CA ALA A 126 -5.64 -6.84 -6.49
C ALA A 126 -5.40 -6.21 -5.11
N VAL A 127 -4.72 -5.07 -5.08
CA VAL A 127 -4.59 -4.27 -3.85
C VAL A 127 -5.79 -3.33 -3.77
N PRO A 128 -6.48 -3.21 -2.62
CA PRO A 128 -7.58 -2.27 -2.54
C PRO A 128 -7.07 -0.84 -2.79
N LEU A 129 -7.70 -0.12 -3.72
CA LEU A 129 -7.13 1.06 -4.37
C LEU A 129 -6.79 2.19 -3.40
N GLN A 130 -7.51 2.29 -2.28
CA GLN A 130 -7.26 3.27 -1.23
C GLN A 130 -5.90 3.08 -0.52
N HIS A 131 -5.23 1.94 -0.71
CA HIS A 131 -3.90 1.69 -0.15
C HIS A 131 -2.79 2.02 -1.14
N ILE A 132 -3.09 2.22 -2.42
CA ILE A 132 -2.07 2.54 -3.41
C ILE A 132 -1.48 3.90 -3.07
N ILE A 133 -0.15 3.93 -3.01
CA ILE A 133 0.63 5.16 -2.94
C ILE A 133 1.30 5.27 -4.30
N GLN A 134 1.22 6.45 -4.91
CA GLN A 134 1.87 6.66 -6.19
C GLN A 134 3.37 6.85 -6.01
N LEU A 135 4.17 6.35 -6.94
CA LEU A 135 5.62 6.47 -6.84
C LEU A 135 6.04 7.94 -6.77
N GLU A 136 5.36 8.82 -7.49
CA GLU A 136 5.60 10.26 -7.47
C GLU A 136 5.34 10.87 -6.08
N GLU A 137 4.35 10.39 -5.34
CA GLU A 137 4.10 10.82 -3.95
C GLU A 137 5.27 10.41 -3.03
N VAL A 138 5.90 9.27 -3.29
CA VAL A 138 7.04 8.76 -2.53
C VAL A 138 8.34 9.49 -2.90
N GLU A 139 8.55 9.74 -4.19
CA GLU A 139 9.74 10.41 -4.70
C GLU A 139 9.87 11.85 -4.20
N LEU A 140 8.75 12.55 -3.99
CA LEU A 140 8.73 13.87 -3.35
C LEU A 140 9.32 13.84 -1.94
N GLU A 141 9.11 12.75 -1.18
CA GLU A 141 9.67 12.59 0.16
C GLU A 141 11.14 12.11 0.13
N PHE A 142 11.65 11.68 -1.04
CA PHE A 142 13.04 11.24 -1.22
C PHE A 142 14.01 12.37 -1.53
N ASP A 143 13.49 13.56 -1.84
CA ASP A 143 14.32 14.71 -2.14
C ASP A 143 15.20 15.10 -0.94
N GLY A 144 16.45 15.48 -1.21
CA GLY A 144 17.43 15.79 -0.17
C GLY A 144 17.94 14.60 0.67
N LEU A 145 17.42 13.38 0.50
CA LEU A 145 17.88 12.20 1.24
C LEU A 145 19.19 11.62 0.66
N PRO A 146 20.11 11.12 1.52
CA PRO A 146 21.30 10.39 1.05
C PRO A 146 20.96 9.15 0.23
N LYS A 147 21.76 8.83 -0.79
CA LYS A 147 21.53 7.70 -1.74
C LYS A 147 21.18 6.38 -1.05
N LYS A 148 21.92 6.00 0.00
CA LYS A 148 21.67 4.74 0.73
C LYS A 148 20.34 4.74 1.49
N LEU A 149 19.95 5.87 2.08
CA LEU A 149 18.65 5.99 2.74
C LEU A 149 17.52 5.92 1.71
N ARG A 150 17.68 6.62 0.59
CA ARG A 150 16.73 6.56 -0.53
C ARG A 150 16.54 5.13 -1.03
N GLN A 151 17.62 4.37 -1.19
CA GLN A 151 17.53 2.96 -1.57
C GLN A 151 16.72 2.15 -0.58
N ARG A 152 16.98 2.29 0.73
CA ARG A 152 16.23 1.56 1.76
C ARG A 152 14.74 1.91 1.78
N LEU A 153 14.41 3.19 1.61
CA LEU A 153 13.01 3.62 1.54
C LEU A 153 12.33 3.16 0.25
N ALA A 154 13.05 3.10 -0.87
CA ALA A 154 12.56 2.50 -2.10
C ALA A 154 12.29 1.00 -1.92
N ASP A 155 13.14 0.28 -1.18
CA ASP A 155 12.91 -1.12 -0.82
C ASP A 155 11.68 -1.27 0.10
N SER A 156 11.50 -0.37 1.09
CA SER A 156 10.29 -0.32 1.92
C SER A 156 9.02 -0.04 1.10
N TYR A 157 9.10 0.79 0.05
CA TYR A 157 7.99 1.05 -0.86
C TYR A 157 7.65 -0.15 -1.74
N ARG A 158 8.65 -0.89 -2.23
CA ARG A 158 8.42 -2.16 -2.92
C ARG A 158 7.73 -3.17 -2.01
N ALA A 159 8.18 -3.27 -0.75
CA ALA A 159 7.52 -4.10 0.26
C ALA A 159 6.07 -3.65 0.51
N TYR A 160 5.83 -2.34 0.63
CA TYR A 160 4.49 -1.77 0.78
C TYR A 160 3.55 -2.12 -0.37
N SER A 161 4.06 -2.08 -1.60
CA SER A 161 3.28 -2.34 -2.82
C SER A 161 2.79 -3.78 -2.89
N GLY A 162 3.57 -4.74 -2.35
CA GLY A 162 3.15 -6.14 -2.22
C GLY A 162 2.33 -6.43 -0.96
N ASP A 163 2.75 -5.89 0.18
CA ASP A 163 2.07 -5.98 1.47
C ASP A 163 2.16 -4.63 2.22
N PRO A 164 1.06 -3.85 2.28
CA PRO A 164 1.04 -2.56 2.96
C PRO A 164 1.48 -2.62 4.42
N LEU A 165 1.24 -3.74 5.12
CA LEU A 165 1.71 -3.90 6.49
C LEU A 165 3.23 -4.04 6.51
N ALA A 166 3.81 -4.93 5.69
CA ALA A 166 5.26 -5.09 5.60
C ALA A 166 5.96 -3.75 5.33
N GLY A 167 5.47 -2.97 4.37
CA GLY A 167 6.02 -1.65 4.08
C GLY A 167 5.98 -0.67 5.26
N VAL A 168 4.88 -0.64 6.03
CA VAL A 168 4.76 0.20 7.24
C VAL A 168 5.74 -0.22 8.33
N ARG A 169 5.97 -1.53 8.51
CA ARG A 169 7.00 -2.02 9.44
C ARG A 169 8.38 -1.55 8.97
N ASP A 170 8.71 -1.79 7.71
CA ASP A 170 10.03 -1.53 7.18
C ASP A 170 10.38 -0.02 7.25
N VAL A 171 9.44 0.87 6.91
CA VAL A 171 9.67 2.34 7.06
C VAL A 171 9.81 2.76 8.53
N THR A 172 9.07 2.12 9.44
CA THR A 172 9.17 2.40 10.87
C THR A 172 10.51 1.94 11.44
N GLU A 173 11.01 0.78 11.01
CA GLU A 173 12.35 0.28 11.38
C GLU A 173 13.46 1.21 10.89
N VAL A 174 13.36 1.71 9.65
CA VAL A 174 14.29 2.72 9.13
C VAL A 174 14.27 3.97 10.00
N PHE A 175 13.10 4.43 10.41
CA PHE A 175 12.98 5.61 11.27
C PHE A 175 13.55 5.39 12.68
N GLU A 176 13.33 4.22 13.28
CA GLU A 176 13.94 3.86 14.57
C GLU A 176 15.46 3.87 14.51
N GLU A 177 16.05 3.34 13.44
CA GLU A 177 17.49 3.37 13.24
C GLU A 177 18.03 4.81 13.16
N ILE A 178 17.29 5.71 12.50
CA ILE A 178 17.65 7.13 12.40
C ILE A 178 17.64 7.79 13.78
N ILE A 179 16.61 7.53 14.59
CA ILE A 179 16.53 8.04 15.96
C ILE A 179 17.70 7.51 16.80
N ASN A 180 18.00 6.21 16.71
CA ASN A 180 19.12 5.60 17.42
C ASN A 180 20.47 6.19 16.99
N LYS A 181 20.67 6.45 15.69
CA LYS A 181 21.88 7.12 15.18
C LYS A 181 22.01 8.56 15.67
N ALA A 182 20.90 9.29 15.78
CA ALA A 182 20.89 10.63 16.37
C ALA A 182 21.26 10.59 17.86
N ALA A 183 20.67 9.65 18.63
CA ALA A 183 20.98 9.45 20.05
C ALA A 183 22.46 9.08 20.27
N ALA A 184 23.00 8.13 19.50
CA ALA A 184 24.42 7.77 19.53
C ALA A 184 25.34 8.96 19.24
N THR A 185 24.92 9.87 18.35
CA THR A 185 25.65 11.10 18.05
C THR A 185 25.55 12.10 19.20
N ALA A 186 24.38 12.26 19.82
CA ALA A 186 24.19 13.09 21.00
C ALA A 186 25.04 12.58 22.18
N ARG A 187 25.14 11.26 22.38
CA ARG A 187 26.04 10.67 23.38
C ARG A 187 27.50 11.00 23.10
N ARG A 188 27.96 10.83 21.86
CA ARG A 188 29.35 11.15 21.48
C ARG A 188 29.71 12.62 21.72
N LYS A 189 28.72 13.51 21.70
CA LYS A 189 28.87 14.94 22.04
C LYS A 189 28.71 15.25 23.53
N GLY A 190 28.42 14.25 24.37
CA GLY A 190 28.22 14.40 25.81
C GLY A 190 26.89 15.05 26.18
N TRP A 191 25.91 15.14 25.26
CA TRP A 191 24.61 15.78 25.53
C TRP A 191 23.65 14.85 26.28
N ILE A 192 23.84 13.55 26.11
CA ILE A 192 23.17 12.48 26.85
C ILE A 192 24.21 11.44 27.31
N THR A 193 23.88 10.65 28.33
CA THR A 193 24.73 9.58 28.84
C THR A 193 24.52 8.26 28.08
N ALA A 194 25.45 7.31 28.22
CA ALA A 194 25.26 5.95 27.71
C ALA A 194 24.01 5.26 28.27
N THR A 195 23.72 5.48 29.56
CA THR A 195 22.51 4.97 30.21
C THR A 195 21.24 5.56 29.59
N GLN A 196 21.27 6.83 29.18
CA GLN A 196 20.14 7.49 28.52
C GLN A 196 19.96 7.02 27.07
N GLU A 197 21.04 6.79 26.33
CA GLU A 197 20.96 6.20 24.97
C GLU A 197 20.39 4.78 24.97
N ALA A 198 20.75 3.97 25.96
CA ALA A 198 20.32 2.57 26.05
C ALA A 198 18.86 2.36 26.50
N GLN A 199 18.09 3.44 26.70
CA GLN A 199 16.69 3.34 27.08
C GLN A 199 15.81 2.96 25.89
N GLY A 200 14.54 2.62 26.15
CA GLY A 200 13.56 2.46 25.08
C GLY A 200 13.38 3.77 24.28
N LEU A 201 13.07 3.64 22.98
CA LEU A 201 13.00 4.74 22.03
C LEU A 201 12.20 5.97 22.52
N ALA A 202 11.06 5.74 23.19
CA ALA A 202 10.24 6.81 23.75
C ALA A 202 10.98 7.64 24.82
N ASN A 203 11.77 6.97 25.68
CA ASN A 203 12.56 7.61 26.73
C ASN A 203 13.80 8.30 26.17
N VAL A 204 14.40 7.73 25.12
CA VAL A 204 15.49 8.38 24.37
C VAL A 204 15.00 9.70 23.78
N LEU A 205 13.87 9.68 23.06
CA LEU A 205 13.26 10.89 22.48
C LEU A 205 12.87 11.90 23.56
N GLN A 206 12.25 11.47 24.66
CA GLN A 206 11.93 12.35 25.78
C GLN A 206 13.19 12.98 26.41
N THR A 207 14.29 12.23 26.49
CA THR A 207 15.57 12.77 26.98
C THR A 207 16.10 13.82 26.00
N MET A 208 16.10 13.53 24.70
CA MET A 208 16.54 14.48 23.66
C MET A 208 15.70 15.77 23.67
N GLU A 209 14.38 15.66 23.81
CA GLU A 209 13.42 16.78 23.87
C GLU A 209 13.74 17.78 25.00
N ASN A 210 14.36 17.29 26.08
CA ASN A 210 14.64 18.06 27.29
C ASN A 210 16.10 18.54 27.39
N ARG A 211 16.95 18.29 26.38
CA ARG A 211 18.39 18.60 26.43
C ARG A 211 18.79 19.63 25.38
N PRO A 212 19.52 20.70 25.72
CA PRO A 212 20.13 21.57 24.72
C PRO A 212 21.21 20.83 23.89
N PRO A 213 21.38 21.15 22.60
CA PRO A 213 20.56 22.07 21.78
C PRO A 213 19.28 21.44 21.21
N MET A 214 19.06 20.14 21.40
CA MET A 214 17.94 19.39 20.80
C MET A 214 16.56 19.92 21.23
N ASN A 215 16.45 20.54 22.40
CA ASN A 215 15.23 21.18 22.88
C ASN A 215 14.74 22.34 21.97
N GLN A 216 15.57 22.86 21.08
CA GLN A 216 15.15 23.83 20.04
C GLN A 216 14.28 23.18 18.95
N LYS A 217 14.35 21.86 18.81
CA LYS A 217 13.59 21.04 17.84
C LYS A 217 12.55 20.14 18.53
N ARG A 218 12.00 20.61 19.66
CA ARG A 218 11.00 19.89 20.48
C ARG A 218 9.83 19.34 19.68
N GLN A 219 9.25 20.14 18.78
CA GLN A 219 8.08 19.75 18.00
C GLN A 219 8.36 18.51 17.16
N THR A 220 9.51 18.46 16.48
CA THR A 220 9.92 17.34 15.62
C THR A 220 10.25 16.10 16.43
N ILE A 221 10.89 16.25 17.60
CA ILE A 221 11.13 15.13 18.52
C ILE A 221 9.81 14.59 19.09
N ALA A 222 8.85 15.47 19.42
CA ALA A 222 7.52 15.08 19.88
C ALA A 222 6.71 14.37 18.78
N ALA A 223 6.81 14.83 17.52
CA ALA A 223 6.21 14.18 16.36
C ALA A 223 6.79 12.78 16.14
N ALA A 224 8.12 12.64 16.20
CA ALA A 224 8.80 11.35 16.14
C ALA A 224 8.33 10.39 17.25
N ARG A 225 8.13 10.90 18.48
CA ARG A 225 7.59 10.11 19.60
C ARG A 225 6.14 9.69 19.34
N GLY A 226 5.31 10.59 18.81
CA GLY A 226 3.92 10.29 18.46
C GLY A 226 3.81 9.22 17.38
N PHE A 227 4.61 9.35 16.31
CA PHE A 227 4.69 8.39 15.23
C PHE A 227 5.13 7.02 15.73
N THR A 228 6.25 6.95 16.46
CA THR A 228 6.81 5.69 16.97
C THR A 228 5.87 5.02 17.96
N HIS A 229 5.24 5.76 18.87
CA HIS A 229 4.22 5.23 19.76
C HIS A 229 3.04 4.58 18.99
N LYS A 230 2.58 5.24 17.92
CA LYS A 230 1.42 4.78 17.14
C LYS A 230 1.76 3.60 16.21
N TYR A 231 2.92 3.63 15.57
CA TYR A 231 3.22 2.78 14.42
C TYR A 231 4.35 1.75 14.62
N ARG A 232 5.14 1.83 15.68
CA ARG A 232 6.14 0.79 16.01
C ARG A 232 5.53 -0.59 16.15
N ASN A 233 4.41 -0.65 16.89
CA ASN A 233 3.69 -1.89 17.15
C ASN A 233 2.49 -2.16 16.23
N PHE A 234 2.22 -1.25 15.28
CA PHE A 234 2.32 -1.62 13.88
C PHE A 234 1.77 -2.99 13.56
N ASN A 235 2.71 -3.94 13.45
CA ASN A 235 2.44 -5.29 12.98
C ASN A 235 2.48 -6.39 14.04
N HIS A 236 2.85 -6.09 15.29
CA HIS A 236 3.18 -7.12 16.28
C HIS A 236 2.00 -7.97 16.75
N HIS A 237 0.78 -7.42 16.78
CA HIS A 237 -0.42 -8.18 17.16
C HIS A 237 -1.54 -7.96 16.15
N PRO A 238 -1.79 -8.88 15.20
CA PRO A 238 -2.90 -8.73 14.27
C PRO A 238 -4.22 -8.69 15.06
N PRO A 239 -5.13 -7.73 14.78
CA PRO A 239 -6.40 -7.67 15.48
C PRO A 239 -7.21 -8.95 15.27
N ALA A 240 -7.79 -9.49 16.33
CA ALA A 240 -8.65 -10.67 16.26
C ALA A 240 -9.94 -10.41 15.46
N GLU A 241 -10.46 -9.18 15.52
CA GLU A 241 -11.68 -8.79 14.83
C GLU A 241 -11.44 -8.30 13.40
N ALA A 242 -12.29 -8.74 12.47
CA ALA A 242 -12.22 -8.34 11.06
C ALA A 242 -12.35 -6.83 10.84
N ARG A 243 -13.22 -6.15 11.62
CA ARG A 243 -13.38 -4.69 11.57
C ARG A 243 -12.12 -3.95 12.00
N ALA A 244 -11.44 -4.42 13.04
CA ALA A 244 -10.19 -3.85 13.51
C ALA A 244 -9.05 -4.09 12.52
N ARG A 245 -8.97 -5.27 11.89
CA ARG A 245 -8.04 -5.53 10.77
C ARG A 245 -8.27 -4.58 9.60
N ALA A 246 -9.52 -4.39 9.19
CA ALA A 246 -9.86 -3.48 8.09
C ALA A 246 -9.50 -2.02 8.42
N ARG A 247 -9.74 -1.56 9.66
CA ARG A 247 -9.33 -0.21 10.10
C ARG A 247 -7.81 -0.05 10.05
N ARG A 248 -7.09 -1.03 10.59
CA ARG A 248 -5.63 -1.04 10.57
C ARG A 248 -5.08 -1.01 9.15
N PHE A 249 -5.64 -1.81 8.24
CA PHE A 249 -5.24 -1.80 6.85
C PHE A 249 -5.47 -0.42 6.20
N ARG A 250 -6.59 0.27 6.51
CA ARG A 250 -6.85 1.66 6.07
C ARG A 250 -5.83 2.67 6.59
N GLU A 251 -5.25 2.42 7.75
CA GLU A 251 -4.23 3.30 8.33
C GLU A 251 -2.84 3.10 7.69
N CYS A 252 -2.59 2.01 6.95
CA CYS A 252 -1.28 1.72 6.36
C CYS A 252 -0.78 2.84 5.45
N ARG A 253 -1.65 3.37 4.57
CA ARG A 253 -1.28 4.46 3.64
C ARG A 253 -0.79 5.69 4.39
N HIS A 254 -1.56 6.10 5.40
CA HIS A 254 -1.20 7.25 6.22
C HIS A 254 0.08 6.98 7.02
N ALA A 255 0.20 5.79 7.64
CA ALA A 255 1.39 5.41 8.40
C ALA A 255 2.66 5.42 7.54
N PHE A 256 2.58 4.91 6.31
CA PHE A 256 3.72 4.87 5.40
C PHE A 256 4.17 6.27 4.98
N LEU A 257 3.25 7.09 4.48
CA LEU A 257 3.55 8.47 4.05
C LEU A 257 4.02 9.35 5.21
N GLU A 258 3.37 9.24 6.37
CA GLU A 258 3.81 9.95 7.56
C GLU A 258 5.21 9.50 7.98
N GLY A 259 5.53 8.21 7.88
CA GLY A 259 6.86 7.68 8.18
C GLY A 259 7.95 8.29 7.30
N LEU A 260 7.71 8.39 5.98
CA LEU A 260 8.63 9.06 5.05
C LEU A 260 8.87 10.52 5.43
N LYS A 261 7.79 11.25 5.71
CA LYS A 261 7.86 12.64 6.13
C LYS A 261 8.63 12.82 7.43
N GLN A 262 8.32 12.02 8.46
CA GLN A 262 9.00 12.06 9.75
C GLN A 262 10.50 11.74 9.63
N ILE A 263 10.88 10.81 8.74
CA ILE A 263 12.29 10.51 8.44
C ILE A 263 13.00 11.73 7.86
N ARG A 264 12.40 12.41 6.89
CA ARG A 264 12.97 13.61 6.27
C ARG A 264 13.13 14.72 7.31
N ASP A 265 12.01 15.11 7.93
CA ASP A 265 11.92 16.26 8.82
C ASP A 265 12.82 16.07 10.06
N PHE A 266 12.81 14.89 10.68
CA PHE A 266 13.67 14.58 11.83
C PHE A 266 15.16 14.64 11.48
N ARG A 267 15.56 14.07 10.33
CA ARG A 267 16.96 14.08 9.88
C ARG A 267 17.46 15.52 9.68
N GLU A 268 16.66 16.37 9.03
CA GLU A 268 17.00 17.76 8.76
C GLU A 268 17.15 18.56 10.04
N ASP A 269 16.16 18.50 10.92
CA ASP A 269 16.19 19.21 12.20
C ASP A 269 17.32 18.74 13.11
N MET A 270 17.59 17.43 13.15
CA MET A 270 18.73 16.89 13.90
C MET A 270 20.06 17.36 13.30
N ALA A 271 20.17 17.47 11.98
CA ALA A 271 21.36 17.98 11.33
C ALA A 271 21.62 19.47 11.66
N GLU A 272 20.57 20.29 11.77
CA GLU A 272 20.67 21.71 12.14
C GLU A 272 21.20 21.92 13.56
N VAL A 273 20.76 21.09 14.51
CA VAL A 273 21.33 21.09 15.88
C VAL A 273 22.67 20.34 15.96
N GLY A 274 23.23 19.93 14.82
CA GLY A 274 24.57 19.36 14.70
C GLY A 274 24.66 17.84 14.89
N LEU A 275 23.56 17.11 14.94
CA LEU A 275 23.51 15.64 14.97
C LEU A 275 23.52 15.06 13.55
N LYS A 276 24.65 15.16 12.87
CA LYS A 276 24.85 14.52 11.55
C LYS A 276 25.35 13.09 11.72
N PHE A 277 24.69 12.13 11.07
CA PHE A 277 25.05 10.71 11.09
C PHE A 277 25.15 10.13 9.67
N ARG A 278 26.01 9.12 9.50
CA ARG A 278 26.28 8.48 8.20
C ARG A 278 25.33 7.31 7.96
N TYR A 279 25.02 7.07 6.69
CA TYR A 279 24.29 5.90 6.18
C TYR A 279 25.22 4.97 5.41
#